data_AF-A0A3L7RJ08-F1
#
_entry.id   AF-A0A3L7RJ08-F1
#
_cell.length_a   1.000
_cell.length_b   1.000
_cell.length_c   1.000
_cell.angle_alpha   90.00
_cell.angle_beta   90.00
_cell.angle_gamma   90.00
#
_symmetry.space_group_name_H-M   'P 1'
#
loop_
_entity.id
_entity.type
_entity.pdbx_description
1 polymer ?
#
loop_
_entity_poly.entity_id
_entity_poly.type
_entity_poly.pdbx_seq_one_letter_code
_entity_poly.pdbx_strand_id
1 'polypeptide(L)' 'MVTIQVDERTAVALQTAAMGAGVSLADYVKSLVDASPRESQASSWDALEKEFVELSVEGSLPTDFSRADIYADHD' A
#
# COMPACT_ATOMS: atom_id res chain seq x y z
N MET A 1 22.96 8.55 12.69
CA MET A 1 22.78 7.09 12.67
C MET A 1 21.31 6.84 12.92
N VAL A 2 20.60 6.19 11.99
CA VAL A 2 19.17 5.86 12.15
C VAL A 2 19.09 4.40 12.55
N THR A 3 18.35 4.09 13.60
CA THR A 3 18.11 2.72 14.06
C THR A 3 16.68 2.34 13.68
N ILE A 4 16.53 1.27 12.90
CA ILE A 4 15.23 0.73 12.51
C ILE A 4 14.99 -0.53 13.33
N GLN A 5 13.85 -0.59 14.00
CA GLN A 5 13.41 -1.79 14.70
C GLN A 5 12.57 -2.62 13.72
N VAL A 6 12.97 -3.86 13.49
CA VAL A 6 12.21 -4.84 12.71
C VAL A 6 12.09 -6.12 13.54
N ASP A 7 11.09 -6.93 13.24
CA ASP A 7 10.97 -8.24 13.87
C ASP A 7 12.07 -9.20 13.37
N GLU A 8 12.33 -10.25 14.16
CA GLU A 8 13.40 -11.22 13.89
C GLU A 8 13.24 -11.91 12.53
N ARG A 9 12.00 -12.24 12.12
CA ARG A 9 11.75 -12.91 10.84
C ARG A 9 12.11 -11.99 9.68
N THR A 10 11.74 -10.71 9.77
CA THR A 10 12.12 -9.70 8.78
C THR A 10 13.63 -9.47 8.74
N ALA A 11 14.30 -9.43 9.90
CA ALA A 11 15.75 -9.30 9.96
C ALA A 11 16.47 -10.45 9.24
N VAL A 12 16.07 -11.70 9.49
CA VAL A 12 16.63 -12.89 8.85
C VAL A 12 16.39 -12.88 7.33
N ALA A 13 15.20 -12.47 6.89
CA ALA A 13 14.86 -12.38 5.47
C ALA A 13 15.74 -11.34 4.75
N LEU A 14 15.91 -10.15 5.34
CA LEU A 14 16.77 -9.10 4.80
C LEU A 14 18.23 -9.53 4.73
N GLN A 15 18.73 -10.19 5.78
CA GLN A 15 20.10 -10.70 5.83
C GLN A 15 20.35 -11.74 4.71
N THR A 16 19.41 -12.68 4.55
CA THR A 16 19.49 -13.74 3.53
C THR A 16 19.46 -13.15 2.12
N ALA A 17 18.60 -12.17 1.89
CA ALA A 17 18.49 -11.50 0.59
C ALA A 17 19.75 -10.69 0.25
N ALA A 18 20.32 -9.96 1.22
CA ALA A 18 21.57 -9.23 1.04
C ALA A 18 22.74 -10.17 0.69
N MET A 19 22.82 -11.32 1.37
CA MET A 19 23.81 -12.35 1.06
C MET A 19 23.61 -12.94 -0.35
N GLY A 20 22.36 -13.23 -0.74
CA GLY A 20 22.04 -13.72 -2.09
C GLY A 20 22.38 -12.70 -3.20
N ALA A 21 22.29 -11.40 -2.89
CA ALA A 21 22.68 -10.32 -3.79
C ALA A 21 24.19 -10.00 -3.74
N GLY A 22 24.97 -10.61 -2.84
CA GLY A 22 26.41 -10.40 -2.71
C GLY A 22 26.80 -9.01 -2.19
N VAL A 23 25.90 -8.33 -1.49
CA VAL A 23 26.09 -6.97 -0.97
C VAL A 23 25.98 -6.91 0.55
N SER A 24 26.43 -5.81 1.15
CA SER A 24 26.22 -5.60 2.58
C SER A 24 24.73 -5.39 2.88
N LEU A 25 24.31 -5.72 4.12
CA LEU A 25 22.93 -5.48 4.56
C LEU A 25 22.54 -4.00 4.44
N ALA A 26 23.48 -3.08 4.75
CA ALA A 26 23.24 -1.65 4.66
C ALA A 26 23.01 -1.20 3.20
N ASP A 27 23.80 -1.69 2.26
CA ASP A 27 23.66 -1.36 0.84
C ASP A 27 22.39 -1.96 0.25
N TYR A 28 22.04 -3.18 0.68
CA TYR A 28 20.78 -3.83 0.29
C TYR A 28 19.56 -3.05 0.80
N VAL A 29 19.53 -2.66 2.07
CA VAL A 29 18.43 -1.85 2.61
C VAL A 29 18.33 -0.51 1.88
N LYS A 30 19.47 0.10 1.52
CA LYS A 30 19.48 1.34 0.74
C LYS A 30 18.89 1.17 -0.66
N SER A 31 19.19 0.08 -1.36
CA SER A 31 18.62 -0.18 -2.69
C SER A 31 17.11 -0.44 -2.65
N LEU A 32 16.60 -0.99 -1.54
CA LEU A 32 15.15 -1.14 -1.32
C LEU A 32 14.44 0.21 -1.21
N VAL A 33 15.09 1.25 -0.69
CA VAL A 33 14.48 2.60 -0.59
C VAL A 33 14.26 3.21 -1.97
N ASP A 34 15.19 3.01 -2.91
CA ASP A 34 15.08 3.51 -4.27
C ASP A 34 14.10 2.67 -5.12
N ALA A 35 13.94 1.39 -4.78
CA ALA A 35 13.00 0.47 -5.42
C ALA A 35 11.59 0.52 -4.80
N SER A 36 11.44 1.06 -3.59
CA SER A 36 10.14 1.27 -2.98
C SER A 36 9.43 2.36 -3.78
N PRO A 37 8.19 2.10 -4.28
CA PRO A 37 7.36 3.17 -4.80
C PRO A 37 7.33 4.24 -3.72
N ARG A 38 7.79 5.45 -4.03
CA ARG A 38 7.54 6.60 -3.15
C ARG A 38 6.02 6.77 -3.13
N GLU A 39 5.33 6.09 -2.22
CA GLU A 39 4.07 6.52 -1.67
C GLU A 39 4.38 7.78 -0.83
N SER A 40 4.72 8.83 -1.54
CA SER A 40 4.89 10.17 -1.04
C SER A 40 4.52 11.07 -2.18
N GLN A 41 3.21 11.15 -2.38
CA GLN A 41 2.60 12.45 -2.44
C GLN A 41 1.29 12.32 -1.71
N ALA A 42 1.02 13.27 -0.80
CA ALA A 42 -0.34 13.56 -0.40
C ALA A 42 -1.15 13.58 -1.70
N SER A 43 -2.00 12.58 -1.89
CA SER A 43 -2.84 12.51 -3.06
C SER A 43 -3.66 13.79 -3.02
N SER A 44 -3.40 14.71 -3.95
CA SER A 44 -4.30 15.85 -4.12
C SER A 44 -5.70 15.26 -4.29
N TRP A 45 -6.72 16.00 -3.87
CA TRP A 45 -8.09 15.54 -4.07
C TRP A 45 -8.33 15.09 -5.52
N ASP A 46 -7.74 15.80 -6.48
CA ASP A 46 -7.74 15.45 -7.90
C ASP A 46 -7.11 14.09 -8.23
N ALA A 47 -6.04 13.69 -7.54
CA ALA A 47 -5.40 12.39 -7.74
C ALA A 47 -6.25 11.25 -7.18
N LEU A 48 -6.88 11.46 -6.01
CA LEU A 48 -7.83 10.52 -5.43
C LEU A 48 -9.09 10.40 -6.28
N GLU A 49 -9.63 11.52 -6.77
CA GLU A 49 -10.81 11.55 -7.63
C GLU A 49 -10.56 10.79 -8.93
N LYS A 50 -9.38 10.96 -9.54
CA LYS A 50 -9.01 10.22 -10.75
C LYS A 50 -8.91 8.72 -10.50
N GLU A 51 -8.25 8.30 -9.42
CA GLU A 51 -8.16 6.88 -9.05
C GLU A 51 -9.54 6.29 -8.73
N PHE A 52 -10.39 7.06 -8.03
CA PHE A 52 -11.77 6.66 -7.74
C PHE A 52 -12.59 6.48 -9.02
N VAL A 53 -12.49 7.38 -9.98
CA VAL A 53 -13.18 7.27 -11.28
C VAL A 53 -12.66 6.08 -12.09
N GLU A 54 -11.35 5.81 -12.07
CA GLU A 54 -10.76 4.65 -12.75
C GLU A 54 -11.19 3.31 -12.12
N LEU A 55 -11.35 3.27 -10.79
CA LEU A 55 -11.83 2.12 -10.04
C LEU A 55 -13.35 1.96 -10.04
N SER A 56 -14.08 3.04 -10.32
CA SER A 56 -15.52 3.04 -10.51
C SER A 56 -15.82 2.38 -11.85
N VAL A 57 -15.88 1.05 -11.86
CA VAL A 57 -16.37 0.27 -12.99
C VAL A 57 -17.73 0.84 -13.40
N GLU A 58 -17.89 1.09 -14.70
CA GLU A 58 -19.14 1.50 -15.34
C GLU A 58 -20.19 0.38 -15.10
N GLY A 59 -20.86 0.43 -13.96
CA GLY A 59 -21.66 -0.68 -13.46
C GLY A 59 -22.70 -0.18 -12.47
N SER A 60 -23.95 -0.25 -12.90
CA SER A 60 -25.14 0.02 -12.10
C SER A 60 -25.03 -0.60 -10.71
N LEU A 61 -25.62 0.08 -9.72
CA LEU A 61 -25.88 -0.48 -8.38
C LEU A 61 -26.28 -1.96 -8.49
N PRO A 62 -25.83 -2.85 -7.59
CA PRO A 62 -26.28 -4.22 -7.54
C PRO A 62 -27.81 -4.27 -7.67
N THR A 63 -28.36 -5.24 -8.40
CA THR A 63 -29.82 -5.39 -8.59
C THR A 63 -30.61 -5.46 -7.28
N ASP A 64 -29.89 -5.73 -6.19
CA ASP A 64 -30.38 -5.98 -4.86
C ASP A 64 -30.21 -4.74 -3.95
N PHE A 65 -29.63 -3.65 -4.50
CA PHE A 65 -29.51 -2.37 -3.80
C PHE A 65 -30.89 -1.77 -3.59
N SER A 66 -31.42 -1.93 -2.39
CA SER A 66 -32.76 -1.50 -2.02
C SER A 66 -32.69 -0.18 -1.25
N ARG A 67 -33.70 0.68 -1.44
CA ARG A 67 -33.89 1.85 -0.56
C ARG A 67 -34.04 1.42 0.90
N ALA A 68 -34.45 0.19 1.17
CA ALA A 68 -34.55 -0.35 2.52
C ALA A 68 -33.17 -0.37 3.24
N ASP A 69 -32.07 -0.61 2.51
CA ASP A 69 -30.72 -0.65 3.09
C ASP A 69 -30.23 0.75 3.52
N ILE A 70 -30.79 1.80 2.92
CA ILE A 70 -30.43 3.21 3.22
C ILE A 70 -31.15 3.71 4.48
N TYR A 71 -32.35 3.20 4.76
CA TYR A 71 -33.19 3.65 5.88
C TYR A 71 -33.29 2.62 7.03
N ALA A 72 -32.51 1.53 6.97
CA ALA A 72 -32.55 0.44 7.95
C ALA A 72 -32.21 0.88 9.40
N ASP A 73 -31.50 2.00 9.56
CA ASP A 73 -31.06 2.53 10.87
C ASP A 73 -31.98 3.64 11.44
N HIS A 74 -33.19 3.81 10.91
CA HIS A 74 -34.10 4.90 11.30
C HIS A 74 -35.39 4.49 12.02
N ASP A 75 -35.44 3.30 12.65
CA ASP A 75 -36.51 2.93 13.60
C ASP A 75 -36.03 2.97 15.07
#